data_AF-A0A068UIH8-F1
#
_entry.id   AF-A0A068UIH8-F1
#
_cell.length_a   1.000
_cell.length_b   1.000
_cell.length_c   1.000
_cell.angle_alpha   90.00
_cell.angle_beta   90.00
_cell.angle_gamma   90.00
#
_symmetry.space_group_name_H-M   'P 1'
#
loop_
_entity.id
_entity.type
_entity.pdbx_description
1 polymer ?
#
loop_
_entity_poly.entity_id
_entity_poly.type
_entity_poly.pdbx_seq_one_letter_code
_entity_poly.pdbx_strand_id
1 'polypeptide(L)' 'MTPFVSKFQRAAYLNYRDLDLGANKEGNTTSVWGIKYFKNNFYRLAHVKQEVDPSNFFRYGQSIPPFLSS' A
#
# COMPACT_ATOMS: atom_id res chain seq x y z
N MET A 1 -0.23 -0.05 -26.33
CA MET A 1 0.85 0.25 -25.36
C MET A 1 1.49 1.58 -25.76
N THR A 2 1.45 2.59 -24.90
CA THR A 2 1.98 3.94 -25.16
C THR A 2 3.47 4.03 -24.83
N PRO A 3 4.26 4.85 -25.56
CA PRO A 3 5.73 4.77 -25.56
C PRO A 3 6.43 5.24 -24.26
N PHE A 4 5.70 5.83 -23.30
CA PHE A 4 6.28 6.40 -22.07
C PHE A 4 5.88 5.66 -20.78
N VAL A 5 5.35 4.44 -20.89
CA VAL A 5 4.93 3.66 -19.72
C VAL A 5 6.08 2.77 -19.24
N SER A 6 6.32 2.74 -17.92
CA SER A 6 7.37 1.90 -17.34
C SER A 6 7.14 0.41 -17.65
N LYS A 7 8.18 -0.26 -18.15
CA LYS A 7 8.13 -1.69 -18.51
C LYS A 7 8.30 -2.63 -17.31
N PHE A 8 8.76 -2.12 -16.16
CA PHE A 8 8.93 -2.87 -14.91
C PHE A 8 8.08 -2.23 -13.81
N GLN A 9 7.06 -2.97 -13.34
CA GLN A 9 5.99 -2.60 -12.41
C GLN A 9 5.51 -1.14 -12.51
N ARG A 10 4.27 -0.93 -12.96
CA ARG A 10 3.66 0.41 -13.03
C ARG A 10 3.65 1.04 -11.63
N ALA A 11 4.58 1.95 -11.39
CA ALA A 11 4.68 2.68 -10.14
C ALA A 11 3.55 3.71 -10.10
N ALA A 12 2.94 3.87 -8.94
CA ALA A 12 1.95 4.89 -8.68
C ALA A 12 2.50 5.85 -7.64
N TYR A 13 2.14 7.13 -7.75
CA TYR A 13 2.50 8.14 -6.75
C TYR A 13 1.31 8.33 -5.82
N LEU A 14 1.52 8.23 -4.51
CA LEU A 14 0.44 8.18 -3.52
C LEU A 14 -0.55 9.35 -3.61
N ASN A 15 -0.05 10.55 -3.95
CA ASN A 15 -0.91 11.75 -4.04
C ASN A 15 -1.78 11.76 -5.30
N TYR A 16 -1.49 10.90 -6.29
CA TYR A 16 -2.38 10.60 -7.42
C TYR A 16 -3.09 9.29 -7.14
N ARG A 17 -4.12 9.38 -6.30
CA ARG A 17 -4.87 8.24 -5.77
C ARG A 17 -5.57 7.49 -6.90
N ASP A 18 -5.29 6.19 -7.00
CA ASP A 18 -5.94 5.28 -7.94
C ASP A 18 -6.53 4.09 -7.16
N LEU A 19 -7.86 4.09 -7.02
CA LEU A 19 -8.60 3.04 -6.30
C LEU A 19 -8.68 1.73 -7.10
N ASP A 20 -8.47 1.77 -8.42
CA ASP A 20 -8.46 0.59 -9.28
C ASP A 20 -7.21 -0.27 -9.04
N LEU A 21 -6.17 0.28 -8.39
CA LEU A 21 -5.00 -0.49 -7.96
C LEU A 21 -5.30 -1.49 -6.85
N GLY A 22 -6.44 -1.33 -6.15
CA GLY A 22 -6.88 -2.17 -5.04
C GLY A 22 -7.11 -1.38 -3.76
N ALA A 23 -7.93 -1.89 -2.87
CA ALA A 23 -8.24 -1.27 -1.59
C ALA A 23 -8.16 -2.32 -0.47
N ASN A 24 -7.97 -1.84 0.76
CA ASN A 24 -8.05 -2.65 1.97
C ASN A 24 -9.47 -3.23 2.09
N LYS A 25 -9.62 -4.50 1.72
CA LYS A 25 -10.78 -5.32 2.07
C LYS A 25 -10.43 -6.11 3.34
N GLU A 26 -11.44 -6.38 4.16
CA GLU A 26 -11.28 -7.23 5.34
C GLU A 26 -10.60 -8.55 4.94
N GLY A 27 -9.36 -8.75 5.39
CA GLY A 27 -8.81 -10.09 5.55
C GLY A 27 -7.55 -10.47 4.77
N ASN A 28 -7.19 -9.93 3.58
CA ASN A 28 -6.00 -10.52 2.91
C ASN A 28 -5.32 -9.81 1.71
N THR A 29 -5.69 -8.59 1.30
CA THR A 29 -5.21 -8.02 0.01
C THR A 29 -4.61 -6.61 0.11
N THR A 30 -3.95 -6.32 1.22
CA THR A 30 -3.31 -5.00 1.45
C THR A 30 -1.94 -4.85 0.75
N SER A 31 -1.27 -5.96 0.44
CA SER A 31 0.12 -5.95 -0.07
C SER A 31 0.25 -5.57 -1.55
N VAL A 32 -0.73 -5.92 -2.39
CA VAL A 32 -0.60 -5.79 -3.86
C VAL A 32 -0.59 -4.33 -4.33
N TRP A 33 -1.48 -3.48 -3.78
CA TRP A 33 -1.49 -2.05 -4.10
C TRP A 33 -0.35 -1.31 -3.39
N GLY A 34 -0.02 -1.71 -2.15
CA GLY A 34 1.03 -1.10 -1.34
C GLY A 34 2.40 -1.15 -2.00
N ILE A 35 2.76 -2.28 -2.60
CA ILE A 35 4.04 -2.44 -3.32
C ILE A 35 4.11 -1.55 -4.57
N LYS A 36 3.00 -1.24 -5.23
CA LYS A 36 2.99 -0.33 -6.40
C LYS A 36 3.31 1.12 -6.03
N TYR A 37 2.91 1.56 -4.84
CA TYR A 37 3.21 2.90 -4.33
C TYR A 37 4.57 2.99 -3.64
N PHE A 38 4.90 2.00 -2.81
CA PHE A 38 6.02 2.10 -1.87
C PHE A 38 7.16 1.13 -2.19
N LYS A 39 7.01 0.22 -3.16
CA LYS A 39 7.98 -0.82 -3.50
C LYS A 39 8.41 -1.58 -2.24
N ASN A 40 9.71 -1.81 -2.08
CA ASN A 40 10.28 -2.50 -0.92
C ASN A 40 10.11 -1.73 0.41
N ASN A 41 9.75 -0.44 0.38
CA ASN A 41 9.53 0.34 1.59
C ASN A 41 8.20 0.02 2.28
N PHE A 42 7.27 -0.66 1.59
CA PHE A 42 5.95 -0.96 2.13
C PHE A 42 6.02 -1.67 3.49
N TYR A 43 6.87 -2.68 3.62
CA TYR A 43 7.01 -3.45 4.86
C TYR A 43 7.58 -2.62 6.01
N ARG A 44 8.58 -1.76 5.74
CA ARG A 44 9.12 -0.85 6.75
C ARG A 44 8.06 0.12 7.25
N LEU A 45 7.22 0.63 6.35
CA LEU A 45 6.12 1.52 6.72
C LEU A 45 5.02 0.79 7.51
N ALA A 46 4.73 -0.48 7.20
CA ALA A 46 3.79 -1.29 7.97
C ALA A 46 4.29 -1.57 9.40
N HIS A 47 5.60 -1.77 9.58
CA HIS A 47 6.22 -1.86 10.91
C HIS A 47 6.07 -0.56 11.70
N VAL A 48 6.41 0.59 11.10
CA VAL A 48 6.22 1.90 11.75
C VAL A 48 4.74 2.12 12.10
N LYS A 49 3.82 1.71 11.22
CA LYS A 49 2.38 1.79 11.48
C LYS A 49 1.97 0.97 12.71
N GLN A 50 2.53 -0.23 12.87
CA GLN A 50 2.27 -1.08 14.05
C GLN A 50 2.77 -0.43 15.35
N GLU A 51 3.93 0.22 15.32
CA GLU A 51 4.49 0.89 16.50
C GLU A 51 3.73 2.16 16.89
N VAL A 52 3.31 2.96 15.90
CA VAL A 52 2.73 4.29 16.13
C VAL A 52 1.20 4.25 16.23
N ASP A 53 0.53 3.34 15.52
CA ASP A 53 -0.93 3.19 15.52
C ASP A 53 -1.34 1.70 15.44
N PRO A 54 -1.09 0.92 16.52
CA PRO A 54 -1.42 -0.50 16.58
C PRO A 54 -2.93 -0.77 16.48
N SER A 55 -3.76 0.18 16.94
CA SER A 55 -5.23 0.10 16.84
C SER A 55 -5.76 0.34 15.41
N ASN A 56 -4.88 0.77 14.50
CA ASN A 56 -5.22 1.17 13.14
C ASN A 56 -6.32 2.26 13.10
N PHE A 57 -6.27 3.22 14.02
CA PHE A 57 -7.23 4.31 14.13
C PHE A 57 -7.20 5.21 12.88
N PHE A 58 -6.00 5.56 12.41
CA PHE A 58 -5.81 6.36 11.20
C PHE A 58 -5.84 5.46 9.97
N ARG A 59 -7.03 5.22 9.42
CA ARG A 59 -7.22 4.31 8.28
C ARG A 59 -8.15 4.88 7.20
N TYR A 60 -7.95 4.42 5.97
CA TYR A 60 -8.81 4.67 4.82
C TYR A 60 -8.64 3.52 3.80
N GLY A 61 -9.35 3.58 2.66
CA GLY A 61 -9.36 2.50 1.67
C GLY A 61 -8.00 2.02 1.14
N GLN A 62 -6.93 2.82 1.24
CA GLN A 62 -5.54 2.44 0.89
C GLN A 62 -4.56 2.93 1.96
N SER A 63 -4.95 2.90 3.24
CA SER A 63 -3.99 3.16 4.31
C SER A 63 -3.05 1.97 4.50
N ILE A 64 -1.79 2.24 4.85
CA ILE A 64 -0.86 1.17 5.22
C ILE A 64 -1.42 0.47 6.47
N PRO A 65 -1.62 -0.85 6.45
CA PRO A 65 -2.09 -1.57 7.62
C PRO A 65 -0.94 -1.76 8.63
N PRO A 66 -1.25 -1.92 9.92
CA PRO A 66 -0.29 -2.45 10.86
C PRO A 66 0.20 -3.82 10.41
N PHE A 67 1.50 -4.09 10.60
CA PHE A 67 2.06 -5.41 10.31
C PHE A 67 1.43 -6.45 11.24
N LEU A 68 0.63 -7.36 10.67
CA LEU A 68 0.11 -8.52 11.38
C LEU A 68 1.26 -9.54 11.48
N SER A 69 1.92 -9.60 12.63
CA SER A 69 2.70 -10.78 12.99
C SER A 69 1.72 -11.94 13.14
N SER A 70 1.68 -12.84 12.17
CA SER A 70 1.04 -14.16 12.30
C SER A 70 1.63 -14.94 13.46
#